data_AF-A0A0J0UL48-F1
#
_entry.id   AF-A0A0J0UL48-F1
#
_cell.length_a   1.000
_cell.length_b   1.000
_cell.length_c   1.000
_cell.angle_alpha   90.00
_cell.angle_beta   90.00
_cell.angle_gamma   90.00
#
_symmetry.space_group_name_H-M   'P 1'
#
loop_
_entity.id
_entity.type
_entity.pdbx_description
1 polymer ?
#
loop_
_entity_poly.entity_id
_entity_poly.type
_entity_poly.pdbx_seq_one_letter_code
_entity_poly.pdbx_strand_id
1 'polypeptide(L)' 'MTKPHQEDQAEPFFITEDVAAELTAAGYEFVPPSHARTASIRDLFGWQPGETLSEAVSRHLEKAGTGSGCEPRGEGV' A
#
# COMPACT_ATOMS: atom_id res chain seq x y z
N MET A 1 26.28 -4.14 -13.25
CA MET A 1 25.71 -2.79 -13.13
C MET A 1 24.22 -2.88 -13.42
N THR A 2 23.43 -3.10 -12.37
CA THR A 2 21.97 -3.17 -12.42
C THR A 2 21.43 -1.75 -12.52
N LYS A 3 20.79 -1.39 -13.64
CA LYS A 3 20.11 -0.10 -13.77
C LYS A 3 18.78 -0.12 -13.00
N PRO A 4 18.43 0.97 -12.29
CA PRO A 4 17.32 1.04 -11.37
C PRO A 4 16.02 1.23 -12.16
N HIS A 5 15.07 0.31 -12.05
CA HIS A 5 13.78 0.38 -12.74
C HIS A 5 12.82 1.44 -12.13
N GLN A 6 13.35 2.49 -11.47
CA GLN A 6 12.54 3.36 -10.61
C GLN A 6 12.62 4.86 -10.93
N GLU A 7 13.51 5.35 -11.79
CA GLU A 7 13.65 6.80 -12.05
C GLU A 7 12.71 7.35 -13.13
N ASP A 8 12.09 6.48 -13.97
CA ASP A 8 11.18 6.88 -15.08
C ASP A 8 9.68 6.65 -14.77
N GLN A 9 9.32 6.41 -13.50
CA GLN A 9 7.93 6.20 -13.05
C GLN A 9 7.21 7.54 -12.75
N ALA A 10 7.40 8.56 -13.60
CA ALA A 10 6.74 9.86 -13.45
C ALA A 10 5.22 9.77 -13.63
N GLU A 11 4.75 8.73 -14.31
CA GLU A 11 3.34 8.38 -14.40
C GLU A 11 3.13 6.99 -13.79
N PRO A 12 2.13 6.80 -12.91
CA PRO A 12 1.73 5.48 -12.48
C PRO A 12 1.48 4.62 -13.71
N PHE A 13 2.15 3.46 -13.82
CA PHE A 13 1.86 2.53 -14.91
C PHE A 13 0.43 2.00 -14.69
N PHE A 14 -0.53 2.52 -15.45
CA PHE A 14 -1.78 1.82 -15.63
C PHE A 14 -1.50 0.72 -16.65
N ILE A 15 -1.78 -0.52 -16.29
CA ILE A 15 -1.70 -1.63 -17.24
C ILE A 15 -2.76 -1.35 -18.31
N THR A 16 -2.31 -1.03 -19.53
CA THR A 16 -3.19 -0.88 -20.69
C THR A 16 -3.69 -2.23 -21.16
N GLU A 17 -4.73 -2.24 -22.01
CA GLU A 17 -5.29 -3.48 -22.57
C GLU A 17 -4.22 -4.30 -23.32
N ASP A 18 -3.38 -3.65 -24.12
CA ASP A 18 -2.30 -4.31 -24.86
C ASP A 18 -1.29 -4.97 -23.92
N VAL A 19 -0.87 -4.27 -22.87
CA VAL A 19 0.07 -4.79 -21.87
C VAL A 19 -0.58 -5.93 -21.07
N ALA A 20 -1.87 -5.83 -20.74
CA ALA A 20 -2.60 -6.90 -20.08
C ALA A 20 -2.67 -8.17 -20.96
N ALA A 21 -2.90 -8.00 -22.27
CA ALA A 21 -2.97 -9.11 -23.22
C ALA A 21 -1.60 -9.81 -23.37
N GLU A 22 -0.51 -9.05 -23.46
CA GLU A 22 0.85 -9.60 -23.48
C GLU A 22 1.17 -10.38 -22.21
N LEU A 23 0.84 -9.83 -21.04
CA LEU A 23 1.08 -10.49 -19.76
C LEU A 23 0.22 -11.75 -19.60
N THR A 24 -1.02 -11.74 -20.08
CA THR A 24 -1.89 -12.92 -20.10
C THR A 24 -1.36 -13.99 -21.04
N ALA A 25 -0.89 -13.63 -22.24
CA ALA A 25 -0.30 -14.57 -23.19
C ALA A 25 1.02 -15.19 -22.66
N ALA A 26 1.75 -14.45 -21.83
CA ALA A 26 2.93 -14.94 -21.11
C ALA A 26 2.59 -15.81 -19.88
N GLY A 27 1.30 -15.98 -19.55
CA GLY A 27 0.83 -16.83 -18.46
C GLY A 27 0.73 -16.13 -17.10
N TYR A 28 0.75 -14.80 -17.05
CA TYR A 28 0.46 -14.05 -15.82
C TYR A 28 -1.06 -13.90 -15.61
N GLU A 29 -1.51 -14.07 -14.38
CA GLU A 29 -2.91 -13.89 -13.97
C GLU A 29 -3.06 -12.68 -13.04
N PHE A 30 -3.99 -11.79 -13.35
CA PHE A 30 -4.32 -10.63 -12.52
C PHE A 30 -5.43 -10.97 -11.53
N VAL A 31 -5.05 -11.44 -10.35
CA VAL A 31 -6.01 -11.74 -9.27
C VAL A 31 -6.19 -10.49 -8.40
N PRO A 32 -7.44 -10.03 -8.15
CA PRO A 32 -7.66 -8.96 -7.19
C PRO A 32 -7.17 -9.41 -5.81
N PRO A 33 -6.57 -8.52 -4.99
CA PRO A 33 -6.10 -8.89 -3.66
C PRO A 33 -7.23 -9.55 -2.86
N SER A 34 -6.97 -10.72 -2.27
CA SER A 34 -7.96 -11.48 -1.49
C SER A 34 -8.34 -10.84 -0.15
N HIS A 35 -7.73 -9.71 0.18
CA HIS A 35 -7.96 -9.00 1.43
C HIS A 35 -9.20 -8.10 1.28
N ALA A 36 -10.17 -8.26 2.18
CA ALA A 36 -11.25 -7.30 2.35
C ALA A 36 -10.65 -5.89 2.49
N ARG A 37 -11.07 -4.95 1.63
CA ARG A 37 -10.64 -3.54 1.55
C ARG A 37 -9.50 -3.18 2.51
N THR A 38 -8.30 -2.94 1.95
CA THR A 38 -7.28 -2.24 2.72
C THR A 38 -7.86 -0.91 3.20
N ALA A 39 -7.77 -0.65 4.51
CA ALA A 39 -8.24 0.61 5.08
C ALA A 39 -7.52 1.76 4.35
N SER A 40 -8.27 2.82 4.02
CA SER A 40 -7.65 3.92 3.28
C SER A 40 -6.57 4.57 4.14
N ILE A 41 -5.56 5.19 3.53
CA ILE A 41 -4.53 5.96 4.25
C ILE A 41 -5.18 7.02 5.16
N ARG A 42 -6.33 7.59 4.73
CA ARG A 42 -7.13 8.49 5.55
C ARG A 42 -7.70 7.80 6.79
N ASP A 43 -8.18 6.57 6.66
CA ASP A 43 -8.71 5.80 7.79
C ASP A 43 -7.59 5.31 8.73
N LEU A 44 -6.44 4.94 8.17
CA LEU A 44 -5.28 4.45 8.93
C LEU A 44 -4.59 5.55 9.73
N PHE A 45 -4.27 6.68 9.08
CA PHE A 45 -3.44 7.74 9.66
C PHE A 45 -4.22 9.03 9.96
N GLY A 46 -5.52 9.08 9.64
CA GLY A 46 -6.30 10.30 9.78
C GLY A 46 -5.84 11.41 8.84
N TRP A 47 -5.39 11.06 7.63
CA TRP A 47 -4.75 11.97 6.69
C TRP A 47 -5.69 13.10 6.22
N GLN A 48 -5.26 14.35 6.39
CA GLN A 48 -6.06 15.55 6.11
C GLN A 48 -5.69 16.22 4.77
N PRO A 49 -6.63 16.95 4.13
CA PRO A 49 -6.31 17.73 2.93
C PRO A 49 -5.24 18.80 3.21
N GLY A 50 -4.19 18.85 2.39
CA GLY A 50 -3.07 19.79 2.54
C GLY A 50 -1.94 19.31 3.44
N GLU A 51 -2.10 18.16 4.10
CA GLU A 51 -1.07 17.49 4.91
C GLU A 51 -0.26 16.54 4.02
N THR A 52 1.03 16.34 4.31
CA THR A 52 1.82 15.28 3.65
C THR A 52 1.60 13.92 4.30
N LEU A 53 1.84 12.82 3.59
CA LEU A 53 1.75 11.48 4.19
C LEU A 53 2.71 11.31 5.39
N SER A 54 3.91 11.87 5.29
CA SER A 54 4.91 11.82 6.37
C SER A 54 4.43 12.52 7.64
N GLU A 55 3.76 13.66 7.48
CA GLU A 55 3.18 14.43 8.57
C GLU A 55 2.03 13.68 9.25
N ALA A 56 1.13 13.08 8.46
CA ALA A 56 0.04 12.24 8.96
C ALA A 56 0.56 11.02 9.74
N VAL A 57 1.59 10.34 9.22
CA VAL A 57 2.21 9.19 9.89
C VAL A 57 2.89 9.62 11.19
N SER A 58 3.65 10.71 11.18
CA SER A 58 4.34 11.21 12.37
C SER A 58 3.35 11.56 13.49
N ARG A 59 2.27 12.29 13.17
CA ARG A 59 1.18 12.60 14.09
C ARG A 59 0.49 11.34 14.65
N HIS A 60 0.28 10.34 13.79
CA HIS A 60 -0.29 9.07 14.23
C HIS A 60 0.64 8.31 15.19
N LEU A 61 1.95 8.28 14.92
CA LEU A 61 2.94 7.61 15.77
C LEU A 61 3.11 8.33 17.13
N GLU A 62 3.12 9.67 17.13
CA GLU A 62 3.13 10.47 18.35
C GLU A 62 1.89 10.18 19.23
N LYS A 63 0.73 10.00 18.59
CA LYS A 63 -0.52 9.62 19.25
C LYS A 63 -0.53 8.15 19.72
N ALA A 64 0.08 7.23 18.96
CA ALA A 64 0.14 5.81 19.29
C ALA A 64 1.10 5.51 20.47
N GLY A 65 2.08 6.39 20.71
CA GLY A 65 3.04 6.30 21.81
C GLY A 65 2.44 6.40 23.22
N THR A 66 1.12 6.59 23.37
CA THR A 66 0.44 6.64 24.67
C THR A 66 -0.55 5.51 24.96
N GLY A 67 -0.63 4.44 24.14
CA GLY A 67 -1.52 3.33 24.51
C GLY A 67 -1.75 2.19 23.53
N SER A 68 -0.72 1.65 22.90
CA SER A 68 -0.89 0.41 22.11
C SER A 68 0.11 -0.67 22.54
N GLY A 69 -0.18 -1.30 23.69
CA GLY A 69 0.32 -2.65 23.93
C GLY A 69 -0.32 -3.57 22.89
N CYS A 70 0.47 -4.01 21.91
CA CYS A 70 0.10 -5.14 21.08
C CYS A 70 0.16 -6.39 21.97
N GLU A 71 -0.95 -6.73 22.61
CA GLU A 71 -1.09 -8.04 23.27
C GLU A 71 -1.01 -9.13 22.18
N PRO A 72 -0.12 -10.13 22.29
CA PRO A 72 -0.08 -11.23 21.36
C PRO A 72 -1.41 -12.00 21.45
N ARG A 73 -2.15 -12.06 20.35
CA ARG A 73 -3.36 -12.89 20.22
C ARG A 73 -2.98 -14.34 20.54
N GLY A 74 -3.59 -14.89 21.57
CA GLY A 74 -3.34 -16.25 22.07
C GLY A 74 -3.50 -17.34 21.02
N GLU A 75 -2.72 -18.41 21.21
CA GLU A 75 -2.81 -19.68 20.49
C GLU A 75 -4.25 -20.21 20.50
N GLY A 76 -4.75 -20.54 19.30
CA GLY A 76 -6.00 -21.26 19.12
C GLY A 76 -5.83 -22.72 19.52
N VAL A 77 -6.84 -23.27 20.22
CA VAL A 77 -7.01 -24.71 20.46
C VAL A 77 -7.75 -25.36 19.29
#